data_AF-E2CMN2-F1
#
_entry.id   AF-E2CMN2-F1
#
_cell.length_a   1.000
_cell.length_b   1.000
_cell.length_c   1.000
_cell.angle_alpha   90.00
_cell.angle_beta   90.00
_cell.angle_gamma   90.00
#
_symmetry.space_group_name_H-M   'P 1'
#
loop_
_entity.id
_entity.type
_entity.pdbx_description
1 polymer ?
#
loop_
_entity_poly.entity_id
_entity_poly.type
_entity_poly.pdbx_seq_one_letter_code
_entity_poly.pdbx_strand_id
1 'polypeptide(L)'
;MGGIFGKIASVVSGVVGTVTKLVGGILNIKAGLIGKLISAFTGLFGGGASVGGGHNHGGNVGGGHNHGGHNHGGNVGGGHNHGGHNHGGNVGGGHNHGSWNNGGNWGGGHNHGGWCGTKPNAGGNNAGWGVVNNNGTWQAVNGGGQQAQPQISAADQAVIDYVKGKEGKWLIGHGKYNHANGGYTFKEGPLKGYTAVHQGGGKYHINNGDGQKVADYNNGKGKDKVASPVALDLNGDGRISTTGVSTAQQRIDGQVGETIAFDIDGDGTKEQVEWITGGDGLVVDMTKIGANGEIDGNALMGDQGGRYTDGYQKMATYDQNGDGQLTGGEMANMGVWVDANGDGDVDAGELRSAAEAGVTQLSTQRNDVVNERGETLMQSSANNGQMLTEDVWFAQK
;
A
#
# COMPACT_ATOMS: atom_id res chain seq x y z
N MET A 1 -19.12 -90.24 15.41
CA MET A 1 -18.19 -89.81 14.33
C MET A 1 -18.41 -88.35 13.87
N GLY A 2 -18.81 -87.41 14.76
CA GLY A 2 -19.15 -86.03 14.35
C GLY A 2 -18.09 -84.95 14.63
N GLY A 3 -17.17 -85.17 15.58
CA GLY A 3 -16.23 -84.12 16.04
C GLY A 3 -14.93 -83.98 15.23
N ILE A 4 -14.50 -85.04 14.54
CA ILE A 4 -13.22 -85.05 13.81
C ILE A 4 -13.38 -84.45 12.40
N PHE A 5 -14.51 -84.70 11.73
CA PHE A 5 -14.78 -84.14 10.39
C PHE A 5 -14.95 -82.61 10.40
N GLY A 6 -15.56 -82.03 11.44
CA GLY A 6 -15.71 -80.57 11.56
C GLY A 6 -14.38 -79.81 11.73
N LYS A 7 -13.41 -80.40 12.46
CA LYS A 7 -12.09 -79.80 12.63
C LYS A 7 -11.24 -79.87 11.36
N ILE A 8 -11.34 -80.95 10.60
CA ILE A 8 -10.62 -81.10 9.32
C ILE A 8 -11.20 -80.14 8.27
N ALA A 9 -12.52 -79.99 8.18
CA ALA A 9 -13.17 -79.06 7.25
C ALA A 9 -12.80 -77.58 7.53
N SER A 10 -12.69 -77.21 8.81
CA SER A 10 -12.24 -75.87 9.24
C SER A 10 -10.79 -75.58 8.85
N VAL A 11 -9.88 -76.53 9.05
CA VAL A 11 -8.46 -76.39 8.69
C VAL A 11 -8.28 -76.31 7.17
N VAL A 12 -8.99 -77.14 6.40
CA VAL A 12 -8.92 -77.11 4.93
C VAL A 12 -9.46 -75.79 4.36
N SER A 13 -10.56 -75.26 4.91
CA SER A 13 -11.11 -73.97 4.50
C SER A 13 -10.16 -72.80 4.81
N GLY A 14 -9.50 -72.82 5.97
CA GLY A 14 -8.49 -71.83 6.34
C GLY A 14 -7.25 -71.84 5.43
N VAL A 15 -6.77 -73.03 5.05
CA VAL A 15 -5.63 -73.19 4.13
C VAL A 15 -6.01 -72.72 2.72
N VAL A 16 -7.19 -73.09 2.21
CA VAL A 16 -7.68 -72.64 0.88
C VAL A 16 -7.88 -71.13 0.83
N GLY A 17 -8.42 -70.52 1.89
CA GLY A 17 -8.56 -69.06 1.98
C GLY A 17 -7.22 -68.32 2.02
N THR A 18 -6.21 -68.91 2.67
CA THR A 18 -4.86 -68.33 2.73
C THR A 18 -4.12 -68.45 1.40
N VAL A 19 -4.23 -69.60 0.73
CA VAL A 19 -3.65 -69.81 -0.62
C VAL A 19 -4.34 -68.92 -1.66
N THR A 20 -5.65 -68.73 -1.59
CA THR A 20 -6.38 -67.84 -2.51
C THR A 20 -5.98 -66.38 -2.32
N LYS A 21 -5.76 -65.92 -1.08
CA LYS A 21 -5.22 -64.58 -0.78
C LYS A 21 -3.77 -64.41 -1.22
N LEU A 22 -2.94 -65.44 -1.06
CA LEU A 22 -1.54 -65.42 -1.49
C LEU A 22 -1.43 -65.40 -3.02
N VAL A 23 -2.24 -66.20 -3.72
CA VAL A 23 -2.30 -66.24 -5.20
C VAL A 23 -2.89 -64.94 -5.75
N GLY A 24 -3.95 -64.40 -5.14
CA GLY A 24 -4.50 -63.08 -5.48
C GLY A 24 -3.52 -61.93 -5.21
N GLY A 25 -2.74 -62.01 -4.12
CA GLY A 25 -1.66 -61.08 -3.80
C GLY A 25 -0.51 -61.15 -4.80
N ILE A 26 -0.08 -62.35 -5.19
CA ILE A 26 0.99 -62.56 -6.20
C ILE A 26 0.52 -62.13 -7.60
N LEU A 27 -0.75 -62.35 -7.95
CA LEU A 27 -1.35 -61.85 -9.19
C LEU A 27 -1.45 -60.31 -9.20
N ASN A 28 -1.84 -59.68 -8.09
CA ASN A 28 -1.84 -58.23 -7.95
C ASN A 28 -0.42 -57.63 -7.94
N ILE A 29 0.55 -58.31 -7.34
CA ILE A 29 1.96 -57.91 -7.39
C ILE A 29 2.48 -58.06 -8.82
N LYS A 30 2.18 -59.14 -9.54
CA LYS A 30 2.54 -59.30 -10.96
C LYS A 30 1.86 -58.26 -11.85
N ALA A 31 0.57 -57.97 -11.66
CA ALA A 31 -0.14 -56.93 -12.41
C ALA A 31 0.41 -55.52 -12.10
N GLY A 32 0.75 -55.25 -10.84
CA GLY A 32 1.39 -54.00 -10.43
C GLY A 32 2.84 -53.86 -10.89
N LEU A 33 3.62 -54.95 -10.92
CA LEU A 33 4.98 -54.97 -11.45
C LEU A 33 4.98 -54.89 -12.97
N ILE A 34 4.03 -55.56 -13.65
CA ILE A 34 3.85 -55.47 -15.11
C ILE A 34 3.34 -54.08 -15.48
N GLY A 35 2.42 -53.48 -14.74
CA GLY A 35 1.98 -52.09 -14.93
C GLY A 35 3.10 -51.08 -14.73
N LYS A 36 3.94 -51.27 -13.72
CA LYS A 36 5.14 -50.44 -13.47
C LYS A 36 6.27 -50.70 -14.46
N LEU A 37 6.45 -51.94 -14.93
CA LEU A 37 7.42 -52.26 -15.99
C LEU A 37 6.95 -51.67 -17.33
N ILE A 38 5.67 -51.77 -17.67
CA ILE A 38 5.10 -51.19 -18.89
C ILE A 38 5.24 -49.66 -18.85
N SER A 39 4.92 -49.00 -17.73
CA SER A 39 5.09 -47.55 -17.60
C SER A 39 6.57 -47.12 -17.65
N ALA A 40 7.48 -47.92 -17.10
CA ALA A 40 8.91 -47.68 -17.17
C ALA A 40 9.50 -47.96 -18.58
N PHE A 41 8.93 -48.92 -19.33
CA PHE A 41 9.38 -49.25 -20.68
C PHE A 41 8.89 -48.24 -21.73
N THR A 42 7.66 -47.71 -21.58
CA THR A 42 7.15 -46.62 -22.42
C THR A 42 7.88 -45.29 -22.17
N GLY A 43 8.54 -45.13 -21.02
CA GLY A 43 9.32 -43.93 -20.69
C GLY A 43 10.76 -43.91 -21.22
N LEU A 44 11.31 -45.05 -21.68
CA LEU A 44 12.75 -45.14 -21.98
C LEU A 44 13.09 -44.96 -23.47
N PHE A 45 12.19 -45.31 -24.41
CA PHE A 45 12.38 -45.03 -25.84
C PHE A 45 11.02 -44.87 -26.54
N GLY A 46 10.53 -43.65 -26.62
CA GLY A 46 9.30 -43.31 -27.33
C GLY A 46 9.49 -42.12 -28.26
N GLY A 47 10.25 -42.30 -29.34
CA GLY A 47 10.14 -41.40 -30.49
C GLY A 47 8.82 -41.68 -31.20
N GLY A 48 7.86 -40.75 -31.13
CA GLY A 48 6.62 -40.77 -31.90
C GLY A 48 5.64 -41.89 -31.51
N ALA A 49 4.89 -41.70 -30.41
CA ALA A 49 3.72 -42.53 -30.10
C ALA A 49 2.50 -41.66 -29.77
N SER A 50 1.34 -42.02 -30.32
CA SER A 50 0.04 -41.44 -29.97
C SER A 50 -0.42 -42.05 -28.65
N VAL A 51 -0.53 -41.25 -27.58
CA VAL A 51 -0.95 -41.72 -26.26
C VAL A 51 -2.38 -41.21 -26.02
N GLY A 52 -3.37 -42.09 -26.15
CA GLY A 52 -4.76 -41.76 -25.84
C GLY A 52 -5.08 -42.04 -24.37
N GLY A 53 -5.55 -41.03 -23.63
CA GLY A 53 -6.26 -41.20 -22.36
C GLY A 53 -5.49 -41.77 -21.16
N GLY A 54 -4.19 -41.46 -21.00
CA GLY A 54 -3.38 -41.92 -19.86
C GLY A 54 -3.03 -40.84 -18.82
N HIS A 55 -2.69 -41.26 -17.60
CA HIS A 55 -2.02 -40.43 -16.58
C HIS A 55 -0.51 -40.65 -16.66
N ASN A 56 0.26 -39.59 -16.93
CA ASN A 56 1.72 -39.66 -17.04
C ASN A 56 2.36 -38.90 -15.88
N HIS A 57 3.14 -39.61 -15.07
CA HIS A 57 3.96 -39.07 -13.99
C HIS A 57 5.44 -39.12 -14.39
N GLY A 58 6.06 -37.97 -14.69
CA GLY A 58 7.51 -37.89 -14.90
C GLY A 58 8.02 -38.53 -16.20
N GLY A 59 8.11 -37.77 -17.31
CA GLY A 59 8.73 -38.24 -18.55
C GLY A 59 8.89 -37.17 -19.64
N ASN A 60 9.76 -37.42 -20.62
CA ASN A 60 9.97 -36.56 -21.79
C ASN A 60 9.16 -37.11 -22.98
N VAL A 61 8.09 -36.42 -23.39
CA VAL A 61 7.19 -36.86 -24.48
C VAL A 61 7.56 -36.11 -25.76
N GLY A 62 8.22 -36.80 -26.69
CA GLY A 62 8.63 -36.25 -27.99
C GLY A 62 7.71 -36.70 -29.13
N GLY A 63 7.04 -35.76 -29.81
CA GLY A 63 6.45 -35.93 -31.14
C GLY A 63 5.13 -36.71 -31.25
N GLY A 64 4.27 -36.72 -30.22
CA GLY A 64 3.01 -37.49 -30.20
C GLY A 64 1.71 -36.66 -30.21
N HIS A 65 0.58 -37.29 -30.55
CA HIS A 65 -0.78 -36.75 -30.32
C HIS A 65 -1.28 -37.20 -28.93
N ASN A 66 -1.64 -36.25 -28.06
CA ASN A 66 -2.23 -36.51 -26.75
C ASN A 66 -3.71 -36.11 -26.76
N HIS A 67 -4.59 -37.05 -26.45
CA HIS A 67 -6.04 -36.83 -26.42
C HIS A 67 -6.54 -37.13 -24.99
N GLY A 68 -6.95 -36.09 -24.25
CA GLY A 68 -7.64 -36.20 -22.96
C GLY A 68 -6.83 -36.68 -21.73
N GLY A 69 -5.49 -36.69 -21.76
CA GLY A 69 -4.65 -37.18 -20.65
C GLY A 69 -4.34 -36.15 -19.55
N HIS A 70 -3.88 -36.63 -18.38
CA HIS A 70 -3.32 -35.81 -17.28
C HIS A 70 -1.81 -36.01 -17.20
N ASN A 71 -1.01 -34.94 -17.35
CA ASN A 71 0.45 -34.99 -17.22
C ASN A 71 0.90 -34.23 -15.97
N HIS A 72 1.65 -34.90 -15.10
CA HIS A 72 2.28 -34.30 -13.92
C HIS A 72 3.81 -34.39 -14.04
N GLY A 73 4.48 -33.25 -14.26
CA GLY A 73 5.94 -33.15 -14.33
C GLY A 73 6.57 -33.79 -15.58
N GLY A 74 7.00 -33.01 -16.57
CA GLY A 74 7.73 -33.53 -17.75
C GLY A 74 7.99 -32.49 -18.85
N ASN A 75 8.86 -32.81 -19.83
CA ASN A 75 8.99 -32.02 -21.06
C ASN A 75 8.07 -32.60 -22.14
N VAL A 76 7.30 -31.76 -22.83
CA VAL A 76 6.47 -32.17 -23.98
C VAL A 76 6.97 -31.42 -25.21
N GLY A 77 7.69 -32.10 -26.10
CA GLY A 77 8.26 -31.52 -27.31
C GLY A 77 7.54 -31.98 -28.58
N GLY A 78 7.05 -31.07 -29.42
CA GLY A 78 6.72 -31.38 -30.82
C GLY A 78 5.36 -32.05 -31.14
N GLY A 79 4.34 -31.97 -30.28
CA GLY A 79 3.08 -32.73 -30.40
C GLY A 79 1.78 -31.93 -30.53
N HIS A 80 0.66 -32.61 -30.87
CA HIS A 80 -0.71 -32.04 -30.83
C HIS A 80 -1.43 -32.47 -29.54
N ASN A 81 -1.93 -31.52 -28.74
CA ASN A 81 -2.64 -31.79 -27.49
C ASN A 81 -4.10 -31.36 -27.59
N HIS A 82 -5.03 -32.29 -27.36
CA HIS A 82 -6.47 -32.04 -27.46
C HIS A 82 -7.17 -32.44 -26.14
N GLY A 83 -7.63 -31.45 -25.36
CA GLY A 83 -8.51 -31.64 -24.20
C GLY A 83 -7.90 -32.22 -22.92
N GLY A 84 -6.59 -32.04 -22.64
CA GLY A 84 -5.91 -32.61 -21.46
C GLY A 84 -5.63 -31.61 -20.31
N HIS A 85 -5.18 -32.12 -19.16
CA HIS A 85 -4.70 -31.31 -18.01
C HIS A 85 -3.19 -31.50 -17.79
N ASN A 86 -2.39 -30.43 -17.82
CA ASN A 86 -0.95 -30.49 -17.57
C ASN A 86 -0.60 -29.69 -16.30
N HIS A 87 0.09 -30.33 -15.35
CA HIS A 87 0.57 -29.73 -14.11
C HIS A 87 2.10 -29.86 -14.01
N GLY A 88 2.83 -28.75 -14.19
CA GLY A 88 4.30 -28.70 -14.09
C GLY A 88 5.03 -29.34 -15.30
N GLY A 89 5.82 -28.55 -16.05
CA GLY A 89 6.64 -29.06 -17.17
C GLY A 89 7.05 -28.00 -18.20
N ASN A 90 7.94 -28.34 -19.14
CA ASN A 90 8.34 -27.46 -20.26
C ASN A 90 7.70 -27.97 -21.55
N VAL A 91 6.86 -27.16 -22.21
CA VAL A 91 6.17 -27.56 -23.44
C VAL A 91 6.73 -26.76 -24.62
N GLY A 92 7.33 -27.45 -25.58
CA GLY A 92 8.01 -26.83 -26.72
C GLY A 92 7.49 -27.31 -28.07
N GLY A 93 7.02 -26.40 -28.94
CA GLY A 93 6.83 -26.62 -30.38
C GLY A 93 5.61 -27.45 -30.82
N GLY A 94 4.38 -27.16 -30.37
CA GLY A 94 3.18 -27.96 -30.73
C GLY A 94 1.86 -27.19 -30.95
N HIS A 95 0.78 -27.89 -31.33
CA HIS A 95 -0.59 -27.33 -31.41
C HIS A 95 -1.42 -27.76 -30.19
N ASN A 96 -2.00 -26.82 -29.46
CA ASN A 96 -2.84 -27.08 -28.27
C ASN A 96 -4.29 -26.65 -28.53
N HIS A 97 -5.25 -27.56 -28.33
CA HIS A 97 -6.68 -27.30 -28.50
C HIS A 97 -7.46 -27.71 -27.26
N GLY A 98 -8.05 -26.76 -26.53
CA GLY A 98 -8.97 -27.04 -25.41
C GLY A 98 -8.37 -27.63 -24.12
N SER A 99 -7.06 -27.47 -23.84
CA SER A 99 -6.39 -28.05 -22.66
C SER A 99 -6.19 -27.07 -21.51
N TRP A 100 -6.09 -27.57 -20.26
CA TRP A 100 -5.76 -26.81 -19.05
C TRP A 100 -4.31 -27.01 -18.63
N ASN A 101 -3.54 -25.93 -18.50
CA ASN A 101 -2.12 -25.97 -18.13
C ASN A 101 -1.87 -25.15 -16.85
N ASN A 102 -1.35 -25.77 -15.80
CA ASN A 102 -1.05 -25.11 -14.53
C ASN A 102 0.43 -25.32 -14.15
N GLY A 103 1.24 -24.25 -14.32
CA GLY A 103 2.68 -24.22 -14.04
C GLY A 103 3.55 -24.89 -15.12
N GLY A 104 4.48 -24.14 -15.71
CA GLY A 104 5.43 -24.62 -16.73
C GLY A 104 5.94 -23.51 -17.67
N ASN A 105 7.07 -23.71 -18.37
CA ASN A 105 7.53 -22.79 -19.43
C ASN A 105 6.99 -23.29 -20.78
N TRP A 106 6.42 -22.38 -21.58
CA TRP A 106 5.96 -22.69 -22.95
C TRP A 106 6.89 -22.00 -23.94
N GLY A 107 7.25 -22.66 -25.04
CA GLY A 107 8.13 -22.09 -26.06
C GLY A 107 7.83 -22.62 -27.47
N GLY A 108 7.28 -21.76 -28.33
CA GLY A 108 6.90 -22.10 -29.72
C GLY A 108 5.64 -22.97 -29.82
N GLY A 109 4.67 -22.59 -30.67
CA GLY A 109 3.45 -23.37 -30.96
C GLY A 109 2.18 -22.52 -31.21
N HIS A 110 1.09 -23.17 -31.62
CA HIS A 110 -0.24 -22.56 -31.81
C HIS A 110 -1.21 -23.05 -30.72
N ASN A 111 -1.94 -22.14 -30.05
CA ASN A 111 -2.91 -22.48 -29.01
C ASN A 111 -4.32 -22.00 -29.40
N HIS A 112 -5.31 -22.86 -29.25
CA HIS A 112 -6.72 -22.59 -29.55
C HIS A 112 -7.59 -23.06 -28.37
N GLY A 113 -8.00 -22.13 -27.50
CA GLY A 113 -9.05 -22.37 -26.50
C GLY A 113 -8.66 -23.06 -25.18
N GLY A 114 -7.41 -22.94 -24.69
CA GLY A 114 -6.97 -23.51 -23.41
C GLY A 114 -6.52 -22.50 -22.33
N TRP A 115 -6.66 -22.84 -21.05
CA TRP A 115 -6.25 -22.04 -19.88
C TRP A 115 -4.76 -22.26 -19.50
N CYS A 116 -4.01 -21.21 -19.15
CA CYS A 116 -2.60 -21.31 -18.69
C CYS A 116 -2.30 -20.52 -17.39
N GLY A 117 -1.60 -21.12 -16.43
CA GLY A 117 -1.23 -20.50 -15.14
C GLY A 117 0.20 -19.92 -15.06
N THR A 118 0.27 -18.65 -14.65
CA THR A 118 1.30 -17.90 -13.86
C THR A 118 2.81 -17.90 -14.17
N LYS A 119 3.32 -18.33 -15.34
CA LYS A 119 4.73 -17.99 -15.74
C LYS A 119 4.85 -17.46 -17.18
N PRO A 120 5.79 -16.52 -17.44
CA PRO A 120 5.92 -15.86 -18.74
C PRO A 120 6.32 -16.85 -19.83
N ASN A 121 5.57 -16.83 -20.93
CA ASN A 121 5.74 -17.68 -22.10
C ASN A 121 6.76 -17.05 -23.07
N ALA A 122 7.77 -17.80 -23.51
CA ALA A 122 8.79 -17.32 -24.44
C ALA A 122 8.53 -17.86 -25.85
N GLY A 123 7.82 -17.09 -26.68
CA GLY A 123 7.92 -17.21 -28.14
C GLY A 123 6.89 -18.10 -28.86
N GLY A 124 5.59 -17.92 -28.63
CA GLY A 124 4.53 -18.52 -29.46
C GLY A 124 3.48 -17.50 -29.91
N ASN A 125 2.93 -17.66 -31.13
CA ASN A 125 1.78 -16.90 -31.62
C ASN A 125 0.52 -17.36 -30.88
N ASN A 126 0.18 -16.68 -29.79
CA ASN A 126 -1.05 -16.91 -29.03
C ASN A 126 -2.19 -16.04 -29.56
N ALA A 127 -3.35 -16.66 -29.83
CA ALA A 127 -4.63 -15.98 -29.91
C ALA A 127 -5.33 -16.07 -28.53
N GLY A 128 -5.24 -14.99 -27.73
CA GLY A 128 -5.93 -14.79 -26.43
C GLY A 128 -5.32 -15.60 -25.27
N TRP A 129 -5.15 -15.15 -24.02
CA TRP A 129 -5.70 -14.07 -23.20
C TRP A 129 -4.79 -13.85 -21.94
N GLY A 130 -4.95 -12.71 -21.24
CA GLY A 130 -5.04 -12.59 -19.77
C GLY A 130 -3.78 -12.56 -18.88
N VAL A 131 -3.17 -11.40 -18.59
CA VAL A 131 -2.35 -11.18 -17.36
C VAL A 131 -3.11 -10.28 -16.38
N VAL A 132 -3.09 -10.62 -15.09
CA VAL A 132 -3.59 -9.76 -14.00
C VAL A 132 -2.39 -9.07 -13.35
N ASN A 133 -2.36 -7.73 -13.36
CA ASN A 133 -1.37 -6.92 -12.64
C ASN A 133 -1.86 -6.61 -11.21
N ASN A 134 -0.96 -6.08 -10.37
CA ASN A 134 -1.20 -5.77 -8.94
C ASN A 134 -2.37 -4.80 -8.66
N ASN A 135 -3.02 -4.23 -9.68
CA ASN A 135 -4.19 -3.37 -9.55
C ASN A 135 -5.52 -4.08 -9.87
N GLY A 136 -5.51 -5.41 -10.13
CA GLY A 136 -6.72 -6.21 -10.36
C GLY A 136 -7.32 -6.12 -11.75
N THR A 137 -6.61 -5.58 -12.75
CA THR A 137 -7.13 -5.40 -14.11
C THR A 137 -6.74 -6.56 -15.04
N TRP A 138 -7.68 -7.02 -15.87
CA TRP A 138 -7.45 -8.09 -16.87
C TRP A 138 -6.87 -7.54 -18.18
N GLN A 139 -5.87 -8.21 -18.78
CA GLN A 139 -5.30 -7.81 -20.07
C GLN A 139 -5.14 -8.96 -21.08
N ALA A 140 -5.55 -8.77 -22.33
CA ALA A 140 -5.28 -9.70 -23.43
C ALA A 140 -3.85 -9.55 -23.99
N VAL A 141 -3.17 -10.66 -24.27
CA VAL A 141 -1.83 -10.68 -24.90
C VAL A 141 -2.00 -11.02 -26.38
N ASN A 142 -1.57 -10.15 -27.30
CA ASN A 142 -1.55 -10.45 -28.73
C ASN A 142 -0.26 -11.14 -29.14
N GLY A 143 -0.39 -12.16 -30.00
CA GLY A 143 0.71 -12.98 -30.51
C GLY A 143 1.76 -12.19 -31.26
N GLY A 144 2.86 -11.86 -30.58
CA GLY A 144 4.03 -11.22 -31.15
C GLY A 144 5.24 -11.18 -30.21
N GLY A 145 5.24 -11.93 -29.10
CA GLY A 145 6.38 -12.02 -28.18
C GLY A 145 6.70 -10.75 -27.40
N GLN A 146 6.08 -9.61 -27.70
CA GLN A 146 6.11 -8.44 -26.85
C GLN A 146 4.99 -8.55 -25.83
N GLN A 147 5.33 -8.51 -24.55
CA GLN A 147 4.35 -8.20 -23.51
C GLN A 147 3.68 -6.89 -23.94
N ALA A 148 2.39 -6.93 -24.27
CA ALA A 148 1.59 -5.72 -24.24
C ALA A 148 1.57 -5.28 -22.78
N GLN A 149 2.52 -4.43 -22.41
CA GLN A 149 2.46 -3.75 -21.13
C GLN A 149 1.14 -2.97 -21.10
N PRO A 150 0.49 -2.85 -19.93
CA PRO A 150 -0.52 -1.82 -19.77
C PRO A 150 0.03 -0.56 -20.42
N GLN A 151 -0.69 0.04 -21.37
CA GLN A 151 -0.43 1.45 -21.63
C GLN A 151 -1.06 2.19 -20.44
N ILE A 152 -0.53 1.96 -19.22
CA ILE A 152 -0.66 2.91 -18.13
C ILE A 152 -0.14 4.19 -18.78
N SER A 153 -1.00 5.18 -18.90
CA SER A 153 -0.61 6.42 -19.55
C SER A 153 0.63 6.95 -18.82
N ALA A 154 1.50 7.67 -19.52
CA ALA A 154 2.65 8.30 -18.84
C ALA A 154 2.20 9.15 -17.64
N ALA A 155 0.98 9.70 -17.70
CA ALA A 155 0.35 10.41 -16.58
C ALA A 155 -0.01 9.47 -15.42
N ASP A 156 -0.67 8.34 -15.67
CA ASP A 156 -1.02 7.38 -14.61
C ASP A 156 0.24 6.77 -13.97
N GLN A 157 1.28 6.50 -14.78
CA GLN A 157 2.55 5.97 -14.29
C GLN A 157 3.26 7.01 -13.42
N ALA A 158 3.25 8.28 -13.83
CA ALA A 158 3.77 9.37 -13.01
C ALA A 158 3.01 9.50 -11.68
N VAL A 159 1.69 9.31 -11.66
CA VAL A 159 0.90 9.30 -10.42
C VAL A 159 1.24 8.10 -9.54
N ILE A 160 1.36 6.90 -10.12
CA ILE A 160 1.78 5.70 -9.39
C ILE A 160 3.13 5.92 -8.72
N ASP A 161 4.12 6.40 -9.48
CA ASP A 161 5.47 6.67 -8.98
C ASP A 161 5.49 7.82 -7.98
N TYR A 162 4.61 8.81 -8.15
CA TYR A 162 4.44 9.92 -7.23
C TYR A 162 3.88 9.47 -5.87
N VAL A 163 2.90 8.58 -5.86
CA VAL A 163 2.21 8.07 -4.66
C VAL A 163 3.05 7.03 -3.93
N LYS A 164 3.81 6.23 -4.68
CA LYS A 164 4.62 5.12 -4.16
C LYS A 164 5.63 5.61 -3.11
N GLY A 165 5.57 5.00 -1.93
CA GLY A 165 6.52 5.27 -0.82
C GLY A 165 6.27 6.59 -0.08
N LYS A 166 5.23 7.35 -0.45
CA LYS A 166 4.75 8.48 0.33
C LYS A 166 3.65 7.97 1.24
N GLU A 167 3.90 8.00 2.54
CA GLU A 167 2.93 7.63 3.57
C GLU A 167 2.85 8.74 4.60
N GLY A 168 1.65 9.06 5.06
CA GLY A 168 1.40 9.96 6.19
C GLY A 168 1.80 11.41 6.03
N LYS A 169 1.63 11.98 4.82
CA LYS A 169 1.26 13.40 4.73
C LYS A 169 -0.07 13.50 4.01
N TRP A 170 -0.96 14.40 4.40
CA TRP A 170 -2.21 14.59 3.67
C TRP A 170 -1.89 14.74 2.16
N LEU A 171 -2.47 13.85 1.34
CA LEU A 171 -2.27 13.56 -0.11
C LEU A 171 -1.25 14.43 -0.88
N ILE A 172 0.02 14.27 -0.51
CA ILE A 172 1.15 15.22 -0.67
C ILE A 172 1.15 16.02 -1.98
N GLY A 173 1.41 17.33 -1.89
CA GLY A 173 1.66 18.24 -3.02
C GLY A 173 0.44 18.62 -3.85
N HIS A 174 -0.76 18.28 -3.41
CA HIS A 174 -2.01 18.84 -3.92
C HIS A 174 -2.01 20.38 -3.83
N GLY A 175 -2.35 21.02 -4.95
CA GLY A 175 -2.78 22.42 -4.94
C GLY A 175 -4.28 22.47 -4.60
N LYS A 176 -5.05 23.25 -5.35
CA LYS A 176 -6.51 23.30 -5.14
C LYS A 176 -7.20 21.95 -5.36
N TYR A 177 -8.20 21.67 -4.54
CA TYR A 177 -9.05 20.48 -4.65
C TYR A 177 -10.50 20.81 -4.30
N ASN A 178 -11.40 19.95 -4.77
CA ASN A 178 -12.81 19.97 -4.35
C ASN A 178 -13.10 18.71 -3.55
N HIS A 179 -13.91 18.84 -2.51
CA HIS A 179 -14.40 17.71 -1.70
C HIS A 179 -15.88 17.45 -2.00
N ALA A 180 -16.23 16.19 -2.29
CA ALA A 180 -17.62 15.76 -2.50
C ALA A 180 -17.76 14.25 -2.22
N ASN A 181 -18.86 13.83 -1.60
CA ASN A 181 -19.21 12.42 -1.37
C ASN A 181 -18.10 11.58 -0.72
N GLY A 182 -17.31 12.16 0.19
CA GLY A 182 -16.23 11.46 0.90
C GLY A 182 -14.98 11.19 0.06
N GLY A 183 -14.81 11.91 -1.06
CA GLY A 183 -13.61 11.87 -1.89
C GLY A 183 -13.13 13.26 -2.31
N TYR A 184 -11.90 13.31 -2.80
CA TYR A 184 -11.22 14.52 -3.22
C TYR A 184 -11.03 14.52 -4.74
N THR A 185 -11.19 15.68 -5.38
CA THR A 185 -10.86 15.90 -6.80
C THR A 185 -9.79 16.97 -6.91
N PHE A 186 -8.62 16.64 -7.43
CA PHE A 186 -7.49 17.57 -7.50
C PHE A 186 -7.55 18.44 -8.76
N LYS A 187 -7.41 19.76 -8.60
CA LYS A 187 -7.44 20.75 -9.70
C LYS A 187 -6.04 21.24 -10.07
N GLU A 188 -5.08 21.09 -9.17
CA GLU A 188 -3.70 21.53 -9.32
C GLU A 188 -2.76 20.51 -8.66
N GLY A 189 -1.45 20.66 -8.92
CA GLY A 189 -0.42 19.78 -8.38
C GLY A 189 -0.29 18.44 -9.13
N PRO A 190 0.54 17.52 -8.59
CA PRO A 190 0.89 16.26 -9.24
C PRO A 190 -0.28 15.29 -9.45
N LEU A 191 -1.37 15.46 -8.71
CA LEU A 191 -2.59 14.65 -8.83
C LEU A 191 -3.69 15.34 -9.65
N LYS A 192 -3.42 16.48 -10.32
CA LYS A 192 -4.42 17.22 -11.10
C LYS A 192 -5.18 16.32 -12.07
N GLY A 193 -6.51 16.34 -11.98
CA GLY A 193 -7.41 15.54 -12.81
C GLY A 193 -7.72 14.15 -12.26
N TYR A 194 -7.12 13.76 -11.14
CA TYR A 194 -7.40 12.51 -10.43
C TYR A 194 -8.36 12.73 -9.27
N THR A 195 -8.95 11.64 -8.81
CA THR A 195 -9.78 11.61 -7.61
C THR A 195 -9.18 10.69 -6.55
N ALA A 196 -9.33 11.02 -5.28
CA ALA A 196 -8.98 10.15 -4.16
C ALA A 196 -10.25 9.77 -3.39
N VAL A 197 -10.61 8.49 -3.39
CA VAL A 197 -11.82 7.98 -2.72
C VAL A 197 -11.43 7.26 -1.44
N HIS A 198 -11.94 7.73 -0.31
CA HIS A 198 -11.64 7.16 1.00
C HIS A 198 -12.17 5.72 1.11
N GLN A 199 -11.32 4.82 1.61
CA GLN A 199 -11.63 3.40 1.80
C GLN A 199 -11.77 3.02 3.28
N GLY A 200 -11.79 4.00 4.18
CA GLY A 200 -11.54 3.79 5.59
C GLY A 200 -10.06 3.51 5.83
N GLY A 201 -9.63 3.53 7.09
CA GLY A 201 -8.25 3.14 7.33
C GLY A 201 -7.20 4.22 7.11
N GLY A 202 -7.57 5.46 6.80
CA GLY A 202 -6.63 6.42 6.20
C GLY A 202 -6.19 6.00 4.79
N LYS A 203 -6.83 4.99 4.19
CA LYS A 203 -6.52 4.49 2.85
C LYS A 203 -7.39 5.20 1.83
N TYR A 204 -6.81 5.50 0.69
CA TYR A 204 -7.45 6.14 -0.44
C TYR A 204 -7.17 5.37 -1.72
N HIS A 205 -8.22 5.17 -2.52
CA HIS A 205 -8.06 4.76 -3.92
C HIS A 205 -7.88 6.01 -4.76
N ILE A 206 -6.74 6.12 -5.44
CA ILE A 206 -6.51 7.16 -6.44
C ILE A 206 -7.04 6.66 -7.77
N ASN A 207 -7.96 7.40 -8.38
CA ASN A 207 -8.57 7.07 -9.66
C ASN A 207 -8.30 8.15 -10.70
N ASN A 208 -8.12 7.75 -11.96
CA ASN A 208 -7.99 8.67 -13.09
C ASN A 208 -9.35 9.32 -13.47
N GLY A 209 -9.34 10.18 -14.48
CA GLY A 209 -10.53 10.89 -14.96
C GLY A 209 -11.66 9.97 -15.47
N ASP A 210 -11.33 8.73 -15.83
CA ASP A 210 -12.28 7.69 -16.27
C ASP A 210 -12.81 6.86 -15.10
N GLY A 211 -12.40 7.17 -13.86
CA GLY A 211 -12.81 6.45 -12.66
C GLY A 211 -12.08 5.13 -12.41
N GLN A 212 -11.01 4.85 -13.16
CA GLN A 212 -10.21 3.63 -12.98
C GLN A 212 -9.18 3.81 -11.88
N LYS A 213 -9.03 2.82 -11.00
CA LYS A 213 -8.05 2.85 -9.91
C LYS A 213 -6.63 2.75 -10.46
N VAL A 214 -5.81 3.75 -10.15
CA VAL A 214 -4.39 3.83 -10.57
C VAL A 214 -3.44 3.47 -9.43
N ALA A 215 -3.73 3.88 -8.20
CA ALA A 215 -2.86 3.63 -7.05
C ALA A 215 -3.66 3.53 -5.74
N ASP A 216 -3.08 2.85 -4.76
CA ASP A 216 -3.53 2.90 -3.36
C ASP A 216 -2.60 3.87 -2.61
N TYR A 217 -3.19 4.87 -1.96
CA TYR A 217 -2.48 5.74 -1.05
C TYR A 217 -2.87 5.38 0.39
N ASN A 218 -1.88 5.21 1.25
CA ASN A 218 -2.10 5.04 2.67
C ASN A 218 -1.61 6.30 3.37
N ASN A 219 -2.54 7.06 3.93
CA ASN A 219 -2.23 8.18 4.82
C ASN A 219 -1.57 7.70 6.12
N GLY A 220 -1.34 6.39 6.28
CA GLY A 220 -0.78 5.82 7.47
C GLY A 220 -1.80 5.93 8.60
N LYS A 221 -2.51 4.84 8.89
CA LYS A 221 -3.32 4.74 10.11
C LYS A 221 -2.43 4.56 11.35
N GLY A 222 -1.43 5.44 11.52
CA GLY A 222 -0.37 5.28 12.51
C GLY A 222 0.98 5.90 12.13
N LYS A 223 1.02 6.88 11.22
CA LYS A 223 1.86 8.04 11.54
C LYS A 223 0.92 8.96 12.27
N ASP A 224 1.28 9.34 13.49
CA ASP A 224 0.51 10.27 14.31
C ASP A 224 -0.08 11.34 13.38
N LYS A 225 -1.35 11.75 13.54
CA LYS A 225 -1.83 12.97 12.89
C LYS A 225 -1.11 14.15 13.55
N VAL A 226 0.22 14.14 13.60
CA VAL A 226 1.03 15.23 14.11
C VAL A 226 0.71 16.41 13.23
N ALA A 227 0.00 17.35 13.82
CA ALA A 227 -0.24 18.66 13.28
C ALA A 227 0.61 19.62 14.11
N SER A 228 0.92 20.75 13.50
CA SER A 228 1.75 21.75 14.13
C SER A 228 1.00 23.05 14.35
N PRO A 229 1.44 23.83 15.34
CA PRO A 229 1.32 25.26 15.24
C PRO A 229 2.67 25.98 15.42
N VAL A 230 2.72 27.22 14.94
CA VAL A 230 3.79 28.18 15.13
C VAL A 230 3.67 28.78 16.52
N ALA A 231 4.73 28.64 17.29
CA ALA A 231 4.88 29.19 18.61
C ALA A 231 5.93 30.32 18.65
N LEU A 232 5.83 31.16 19.66
CA LEU A 232 6.70 32.30 19.97
C LEU A 232 7.39 32.05 21.31
N ASP A 233 8.70 32.21 21.33
CA ASP A 233 9.50 32.25 22.58
C ASP A 233 9.27 33.59 23.26
N LEU A 234 8.29 33.64 24.17
CA LEU A 234 7.90 34.87 24.84
C LEU A 234 8.74 35.16 26.08
N ASN A 235 9.36 34.12 26.65
CA ASN A 235 10.18 34.24 27.86
C ASN A 235 11.67 34.53 27.54
N GLY A 236 12.08 34.37 26.29
CA GLY A 236 13.42 34.66 25.78
C GLY A 236 14.48 33.64 26.20
N ASP A 237 14.09 32.41 26.50
CA ASP A 237 15.03 31.35 26.90
C ASP A 237 15.72 30.65 25.72
N GLY A 238 15.33 30.98 24.49
CA GLY A 238 15.94 30.52 23.24
C GLY A 238 15.39 29.19 22.72
N ARG A 239 14.24 28.74 23.21
CA ARG A 239 13.55 27.52 22.75
C ARG A 239 12.03 27.65 22.94
N ILE A 240 11.27 26.76 22.31
CA ILE A 240 9.86 26.58 22.65
C ILE A 240 9.69 25.43 23.63
N SER A 241 9.00 25.71 24.73
CA SER A 241 8.70 24.73 25.77
C SER A 241 7.39 24.00 25.46
N THR A 242 7.44 22.66 25.55
CA THR A 242 6.27 21.79 25.42
C THR A 242 6.24 20.77 26.55
N THR A 243 5.10 20.10 26.74
CA THR A 243 4.99 18.94 27.63
C THR A 243 5.82 17.73 27.15
N GLY A 244 6.18 17.73 25.87
CA GLY A 244 6.98 16.71 25.20
C GLY A 244 8.49 16.91 25.29
N VAL A 245 9.22 15.92 24.77
CA VAL A 245 10.70 15.93 24.72
C VAL A 245 11.28 16.43 23.40
N SER A 246 10.43 16.73 22.41
CA SER A 246 10.82 17.23 21.10
C SER A 246 9.69 18.06 20.49
N THR A 247 10.06 19.02 19.66
CA THR A 247 9.17 19.88 18.86
C THR A 247 9.30 19.58 17.36
N ALA A 248 10.18 18.65 16.97
CA ALA A 248 10.49 18.36 15.59
C ALA A 248 9.40 17.53 14.90
N GLN A 249 9.15 17.80 13.61
CA GLN A 249 8.30 16.94 12.77
C GLN A 249 8.81 15.50 12.72
N GLN A 250 10.14 15.33 12.63
CA GLN A 250 10.81 14.04 12.60
C GLN A 250 11.52 13.82 13.93
N ARG A 251 10.76 13.34 14.90
CA ARG A 251 11.27 13.00 16.24
C ARG A 251 12.13 11.74 16.15
N ILE A 252 13.22 11.72 16.92
CA ILE A 252 14.10 10.54 17.02
C ILE A 252 13.51 9.52 17.99
N ASP A 253 12.78 9.99 19.00
CA ASP A 253 12.02 9.16 19.94
C ASP A 253 10.52 9.27 19.69
N GLY A 254 9.78 8.26 20.14
CA GLY A 254 8.30 8.29 20.18
C GLY A 254 7.78 8.59 21.57
N GLN A 255 8.53 9.32 22.42
CA GLN A 255 8.02 9.68 23.74
C GLN A 255 6.98 10.79 23.59
N VAL A 256 5.83 10.54 24.20
CA VAL A 256 4.71 11.46 24.28
C VAL A 256 4.64 11.98 25.71
N GLY A 257 4.67 13.31 25.85
CA GLY A 257 4.47 14.01 27.11
C GLY A 257 3.03 13.93 27.63
N GLU A 258 2.70 14.82 28.56
CA GLU A 258 1.30 15.03 28.97
C GLU A 258 0.50 15.60 27.79
N THR A 259 -0.72 15.11 27.60
CA THR A 259 -1.57 15.47 26.46
C THR A 259 -2.89 16.09 26.90
N ILE A 260 -3.42 16.97 26.07
CA ILE A 260 -4.77 17.51 26.18
C ILE A 260 -5.63 17.11 24.97
N ALA A 261 -6.96 17.22 25.13
CA ALA A 261 -7.88 17.02 24.02
C ALA A 261 -8.06 18.33 23.25
N PHE A 262 -7.47 18.45 22.06
CA PHE A 262 -7.51 19.65 21.23
C PHE A 262 -7.68 19.29 19.75
N ASP A 263 -8.50 20.06 19.01
CA ASP A 263 -8.67 19.90 17.55
C ASP A 263 -7.53 20.65 16.84
N ILE A 264 -6.36 20.00 16.76
CA ILE A 264 -5.13 20.64 16.30
C ILE A 264 -5.09 20.82 14.78
N ASP A 265 -5.85 20.01 14.03
CA ASP A 265 -5.90 20.07 12.57
C ASP A 265 -7.15 20.79 12.02
N GLY A 266 -8.09 21.16 12.88
CA GLY A 266 -9.30 21.90 12.54
C GLY A 266 -10.33 21.08 11.76
N ASP A 267 -10.31 19.75 11.90
CA ASP A 267 -11.25 18.84 11.23
C ASP A 267 -12.58 18.63 11.97
N GLY A 268 -12.71 19.21 13.16
CA GLY A 268 -13.86 19.08 14.06
C GLY A 268 -13.75 17.93 15.06
N THR A 269 -12.62 17.21 15.09
CA THR A 269 -12.34 16.11 16.01
C THR A 269 -11.18 16.49 16.91
N LYS A 270 -11.34 16.37 18.23
CA LYS A 270 -10.23 16.59 19.17
C LYS A 270 -9.29 15.38 19.21
N GLU A 271 -7.99 15.61 19.04
CA GLU A 271 -6.93 14.63 19.28
C GLU A 271 -6.32 14.79 20.67
N GLN A 272 -5.67 13.73 21.16
CA GLN A 272 -4.83 13.80 22.36
C GLN A 272 -3.43 14.19 21.95
N VAL A 273 -3.08 15.46 22.16
CA VAL A 273 -1.82 16.05 21.69
C VAL A 273 -1.00 16.59 22.85
N GLU A 274 0.33 16.51 22.74
CA GLU A 274 1.23 17.32 23.57
C GLU A 274 0.89 18.81 23.44
N TRP A 275 1.33 19.60 24.41
CA TRP A 275 0.91 20.99 24.48
C TRP A 275 2.06 21.95 24.77
N ILE A 276 1.84 23.21 24.44
CA ILE A 276 2.76 24.30 24.74
C ILE A 276 2.78 24.57 26.26
N THR A 277 3.93 25.00 26.79
CA THR A 277 4.08 25.34 28.21
C THR A 277 5.18 26.40 28.39
N GLY A 278 5.60 26.67 29.63
CA GLY A 278 6.75 27.55 29.91
C GLY A 278 6.52 29.04 29.71
N GLY A 279 5.28 29.44 29.41
CA GLY A 279 4.92 30.84 29.14
C GLY A 279 5.14 31.28 27.69
N ASP A 280 5.45 30.34 26.79
CA ASP A 280 5.48 30.57 25.34
C ASP A 280 4.05 30.67 24.78
N GLY A 281 3.91 31.24 23.59
CA GLY A 281 2.60 31.54 23.01
C GLY A 281 2.41 31.00 21.59
N LEU A 282 1.19 30.59 21.27
CA LEU A 282 0.79 30.16 19.93
C LEU A 282 0.35 31.35 19.08
N VAL A 283 0.73 31.36 17.80
CA VAL A 283 0.29 32.38 16.83
C VAL A 283 -1.10 32.01 16.31
N VAL A 284 -2.03 32.96 16.34
CA VAL A 284 -3.45 32.74 16.01
C VAL A 284 -3.96 33.80 15.02
N ASP A 285 -4.77 33.40 14.04
CA ASP A 285 -5.65 34.31 13.31
C ASP A 285 -6.94 34.52 14.12
N MET A 286 -7.07 35.70 14.73
CA MET A 286 -8.22 36.05 15.57
C MET A 286 -9.55 36.07 14.79
N THR A 287 -9.52 36.17 13.46
CA THR A 287 -10.74 36.14 12.63
C THR A 287 -11.29 34.72 12.40
N LYS A 288 -10.52 33.70 12.77
CA LYS A 288 -10.89 32.28 12.63
C LYS A 288 -11.35 31.65 13.94
N ILE A 289 -11.25 32.38 15.04
CA ILE A 289 -11.76 31.93 16.34
C ILE A 289 -13.26 31.68 16.22
N GLY A 290 -13.72 30.55 16.76
CA GLY A 290 -15.12 30.16 16.74
C GLY A 290 -16.01 31.21 17.41
N ALA A 291 -17.30 31.23 17.05
CA ALA A 291 -18.25 32.16 17.64
C ALA A 291 -18.42 31.99 19.17
N ASN A 292 -18.03 30.84 19.71
CA ASN A 292 -17.96 30.51 21.13
C ASN A 292 -16.64 30.93 21.80
N GLY A 293 -15.69 31.51 21.06
CA GLY A 293 -14.35 31.84 21.54
C GLY A 293 -13.35 30.68 21.48
N GLU A 294 -13.73 29.52 20.94
CA GLU A 294 -12.86 28.35 20.85
C GLU A 294 -11.83 28.53 19.72
N ILE A 295 -10.58 28.16 20.01
CA ILE A 295 -9.48 28.09 19.05
C ILE A 295 -9.32 26.63 18.63
N ASP A 296 -9.12 26.40 17.33
CA ASP A 296 -8.79 25.11 16.74
C ASP A 296 -7.64 25.28 15.71
N GLY A 297 -7.28 24.20 15.02
CA GLY A 297 -6.28 24.21 13.95
C GLY A 297 -6.60 25.14 12.77
N ASN A 298 -7.87 25.56 12.59
CA ASN A 298 -8.21 26.57 11.59
C ASN A 298 -7.68 27.95 11.99
N ALA A 299 -7.74 28.28 13.29
CA ALA A 299 -7.28 29.55 13.84
C ALA A 299 -5.79 29.59 14.11
N LEU A 300 -5.17 28.49 14.51
CA LEU A 300 -3.72 28.43 14.73
C LEU A 300 -2.93 28.59 13.42
N MET A 301 -1.80 29.28 13.47
CA MET A 301 -0.85 29.26 12.35
C MET A 301 -0.09 27.94 12.37
N GLY A 302 -0.48 26.99 11.53
CA GLY A 302 0.05 25.63 11.55
C GLY A 302 -0.11 24.93 10.21
N ASP A 303 0.30 23.66 10.14
CA ASP A 303 0.13 22.84 8.95
C ASP A 303 -1.35 22.50 8.67
N GLN A 304 -2.20 22.58 9.71
CA GLN A 304 -3.64 22.29 9.65
C GLN A 304 -3.90 20.90 9.03
N GLY A 305 -3.30 19.87 9.62
CA GLY A 305 -3.46 18.48 9.17
C GLY A 305 -2.91 18.24 7.77
N GLY A 306 -1.82 18.94 7.41
CA GLY A 306 -1.17 18.88 6.11
C GLY A 306 -1.85 19.68 4.99
N ARG A 307 -2.87 20.51 5.28
CA ARG A 307 -3.39 21.50 4.32
C ARG A 307 -2.30 22.45 3.87
N TYR A 308 -1.43 22.82 4.80
CA TYR A 308 -0.19 23.54 4.57
C TYR A 308 0.99 22.58 4.84
N THR A 309 2.16 22.86 4.27
CA THR A 309 3.36 22.07 4.51
C THR A 309 3.91 22.24 5.92
N ASP A 310 3.65 23.43 6.49
CA ASP A 310 4.10 23.95 7.78
C ASP A 310 3.35 25.25 8.06
N GLY A 311 3.43 25.75 9.29
CA GLY A 311 2.77 26.99 9.69
C GLY A 311 3.35 28.25 9.03
N TYR A 312 4.63 28.26 8.60
CA TYR A 312 5.20 29.39 7.85
C TYR A 312 4.56 29.52 6.46
N GLN A 313 4.25 28.39 5.81
CA GLN A 313 3.51 28.39 4.56
C GLN A 313 2.07 28.90 4.74
N LYS A 314 1.42 28.63 5.88
CA LYS A 314 0.13 29.24 6.23
C LYS A 314 0.28 30.75 6.43
N MET A 315 1.29 31.20 7.18
CA MET A 315 1.56 32.63 7.39
C MET A 315 1.85 33.37 6.09
N ALA A 316 2.58 32.76 5.14
CA ALA A 316 2.84 33.34 3.81
C ALA A 316 1.56 33.64 3.00
N THR A 317 0.40 33.07 3.36
CA THR A 317 -0.88 33.42 2.72
C THR A 317 -1.44 34.78 3.16
N TYR A 318 -0.91 35.35 4.26
CA TYR A 318 -1.26 36.68 4.77
C TYR A 318 -0.27 37.75 4.31
N ASP A 319 0.87 37.36 3.75
CA ASP A 319 1.89 38.26 3.19
C ASP A 319 1.39 38.78 1.83
N GLN A 320 0.74 39.94 1.85
CA GLN A 320 0.08 40.51 0.68
C GLN A 320 1.08 41.14 -0.27
N ASN A 321 2.18 41.63 0.27
CA ASN A 321 3.19 42.36 -0.48
C ASN A 321 4.33 41.44 -0.99
N GLY A 322 4.46 40.24 -0.42
CA GLY A 322 5.39 39.20 -0.85
C GLY A 322 6.84 39.43 -0.42
N ASP A 323 7.08 40.21 0.64
CA ASP A 323 8.42 40.52 1.15
C ASP A 323 8.97 39.45 2.12
N GLY A 324 8.20 38.41 2.41
CA GLY A 324 8.61 37.30 3.26
C GLY A 324 8.38 37.55 4.75
N GLN A 325 7.56 38.55 5.10
CA GLN A 325 7.27 38.92 6.47
C GLN A 325 5.84 39.47 6.57
N LEU A 326 5.18 39.22 7.70
CA LEU A 326 3.93 39.88 8.05
C LEU A 326 4.26 41.15 8.83
N THR A 327 3.86 42.31 8.31
CA THR A 327 4.05 43.60 8.99
C THR A 327 2.82 44.51 8.86
N GLY A 328 2.74 45.50 9.75
CA GLY A 328 1.74 46.57 9.65
C GLY A 328 0.31 46.05 9.53
N GLY A 329 -0.33 46.30 8.39
CA GLY A 329 -1.71 45.88 8.12
C GLY A 329 -1.91 44.35 8.06
N GLU A 330 -0.88 43.59 7.69
CA GLU A 330 -0.93 42.11 7.61
C GLU A 330 -1.01 41.48 9.00
N MET A 331 -0.53 42.19 10.02
CA MET A 331 -0.58 41.78 11.43
C MET A 331 -1.91 42.10 12.13
N ALA A 332 -2.84 42.82 11.47
CA ALA A 332 -4.04 43.37 12.13
C ALA A 332 -4.94 42.31 12.79
N ASN A 333 -4.94 41.10 12.24
CA ASN A 333 -5.75 39.99 12.74
C ASN A 333 -4.94 38.96 13.54
N MET A 334 -3.64 39.18 13.68
CA MET A 334 -2.76 38.24 14.38
C MET A 334 -2.88 38.41 15.89
N GLY A 335 -3.01 37.29 16.58
CA GLY A 335 -3.03 37.19 18.03
C GLY A 335 -1.96 36.23 18.55
N VAL A 336 -1.74 36.29 19.85
CA VAL A 336 -0.89 35.36 20.60
C VAL A 336 -1.72 34.77 21.72
N TRP A 337 -1.79 33.44 21.78
CA TRP A 337 -2.46 32.70 22.84
C TRP A 337 -1.44 32.04 23.74
N VAL A 338 -1.42 32.48 25.00
CA VAL A 338 -0.63 31.87 26.07
C VAL A 338 -1.58 31.12 26.98
N ASP A 339 -1.72 29.82 26.73
CA ASP A 339 -2.48 28.92 27.58
C ASP A 339 -1.71 28.66 28.88
N ALA A 340 -2.08 29.38 29.94
CA ALA A 340 -1.33 29.43 31.19
C ALA A 340 -1.65 28.23 32.09
N ASN A 341 -2.86 27.68 31.98
CA ASN A 341 -3.29 26.53 32.75
C ASN A 341 -3.08 25.19 31.99
N GLY A 342 -2.85 25.27 30.67
CA GLY A 342 -2.56 24.15 29.80
C GLY A 342 -3.76 23.24 29.54
N ASP A 343 -4.98 23.78 29.49
CA ASP A 343 -6.21 22.99 29.28
C ASP A 343 -6.77 23.02 27.86
N GLY A 344 -6.24 23.88 26.99
CA GLY A 344 -6.64 24.03 25.59
C GLY A 344 -7.91 24.86 25.38
N ASP A 345 -8.45 25.49 26.41
CA ASP A 345 -9.54 26.46 26.33
C ASP A 345 -9.00 27.88 26.50
N VAL A 346 -9.69 28.89 25.92
CA VAL A 346 -9.25 30.29 26.03
C VAL A 346 -9.80 30.91 27.31
N ASP A 347 -8.95 31.15 28.30
CA ASP A 347 -9.31 31.87 29.51
C ASP A 347 -9.07 33.39 29.41
N ALA A 348 -9.65 34.12 30.38
CA ALA A 348 -9.52 35.56 30.46
C ALA A 348 -8.04 35.99 30.64
N GLY A 349 -7.51 36.69 29.63
CA GLY A 349 -6.14 37.24 29.62
C GLY A 349 -5.09 36.38 28.92
N GLU A 350 -5.49 35.20 28.46
CA GLU A 350 -4.60 34.26 27.73
C GLU A 350 -4.45 34.62 26.26
N LEU A 351 -5.51 35.12 25.64
CA LEU A 351 -5.49 35.60 24.26
C LEU A 351 -5.28 37.13 24.23
N ARG A 352 -4.28 37.56 23.46
CA ARG A 352 -3.95 38.98 23.25
C ARG A 352 -3.73 39.23 21.77
N SER A 353 -3.93 40.47 21.32
CA SER A 353 -3.46 40.85 19.98
C SER A 353 -1.93 40.73 19.91
N ALA A 354 -1.39 40.50 18.71
CA ALA A 354 0.06 40.43 18.52
C ALA A 354 0.77 41.70 19.02
N ALA A 355 0.17 42.88 18.80
CA ALA A 355 0.70 44.14 19.29
C ALA A 355 0.74 44.23 20.84
N GLU A 356 -0.30 43.76 21.54
CA GLU A 356 -0.31 43.70 23.01
C GLU A 356 0.70 42.69 23.57
N ALA A 357 1.00 41.63 22.81
CA ALA A 357 2.07 40.68 23.12
C ALA A 357 3.47 41.20 22.74
N GLY A 358 3.58 42.42 22.17
CA GLY A 358 4.85 43.00 21.74
C GLY A 358 5.37 42.46 20.41
N VAL A 359 4.55 41.73 19.65
CA VAL A 359 4.88 41.16 18.35
C VAL A 359 4.38 42.10 17.24
N THR A 360 5.31 42.70 16.52
CA THR A 360 5.04 43.69 15.46
C THR A 360 5.36 43.19 14.05
N GLN A 361 6.08 42.07 13.97
CA GLN A 361 6.47 41.41 12.73
C GLN A 361 6.61 39.90 12.97
N LEU A 362 6.18 39.10 12.00
CA LEU A 362 6.48 37.67 11.92
C LEU A 362 7.17 37.37 10.58
N SER A 363 8.27 36.63 10.58
CA SER A 363 8.85 36.11 9.33
C SER A 363 7.98 34.97 8.79
N THR A 364 7.75 34.96 7.47
CA THR A 364 7.10 33.83 6.77
C THR A 364 8.13 32.87 6.16
N GLN A 365 9.43 33.17 6.32
CA GLN A 365 10.53 32.35 5.83
C GLN A 365 11.08 31.49 6.96
N ARG A 366 11.01 30.17 6.79
CA ARG A 366 11.62 29.23 7.75
C ARG A 366 13.12 29.08 7.51
N ASN A 367 13.85 28.86 8.60
CA ASN A 367 15.26 28.50 8.63
C ASN A 367 15.40 27.25 9.50
N ASP A 368 15.57 26.10 8.86
CA ASP A 368 15.64 24.81 9.55
C ASP A 368 16.95 24.71 10.35
N VAL A 369 16.84 24.39 11.65
CA VAL A 369 17.97 24.27 12.58
C VAL A 369 18.06 22.83 13.08
N VAL A 370 19.27 22.26 13.10
CA VAL A 370 19.51 20.93 13.67
C VAL A 370 19.88 21.08 15.14
N ASN A 371 19.11 20.47 16.04
CA ASN A 371 19.38 20.50 17.48
C ASN A 371 20.49 19.51 17.88
N GLU A 372 20.89 19.51 19.15
CA GLU A 372 21.95 18.64 19.68
C GLU A 372 21.65 17.14 19.55
N ARG A 373 20.37 16.78 19.43
CA ARG A 373 19.92 15.40 19.22
C ARG A 373 19.99 14.97 17.75
N GLY A 374 20.20 15.90 16.81
CA GLY A 374 20.15 15.65 15.38
C GLY A 374 18.75 15.78 14.75
N GLU A 375 17.78 16.34 15.49
CA GLU A 375 16.44 16.60 14.98
C GLU A 375 16.41 17.95 14.26
N THR A 376 15.63 18.04 13.19
CA THR A 376 15.42 19.29 12.47
C THR A 376 14.23 20.05 13.05
N LEU A 377 14.51 21.21 13.64
CA LEU A 377 13.53 22.17 14.13
C LEU A 377 13.20 23.20 13.04
N MET A 378 11.91 23.48 12.85
CA MET A 378 11.44 24.43 11.84
C MET A 378 11.36 25.83 12.46
N GLN A 379 12.49 26.53 12.52
CA GLN A 379 12.60 27.81 13.22
C GLN A 379 12.50 29.01 12.28
N SER A 380 12.22 30.18 12.86
CA SER A 380 12.37 31.48 12.22
C SER A 380 12.46 32.57 13.30
N SER A 381 11.97 33.77 13.02
CA SER A 381 11.96 34.84 14.00
C SER A 381 10.77 35.79 13.86
N ALA A 382 10.50 36.48 14.97
CA ALA A 382 9.65 37.64 15.07
C ALA A 382 10.50 38.89 15.41
N ASN A 383 9.94 40.07 15.15
CA ASN A 383 10.56 41.37 15.49
C ASN A 383 12.03 41.50 15.03
N ASN A 384 12.31 41.25 13.75
CA ASN A 384 13.66 41.33 13.17
C ASN A 384 14.72 40.50 13.91
N GLY A 385 14.39 39.28 14.33
CA GLY A 385 15.34 38.37 14.97
C GLY A 385 15.43 38.50 16.49
N GLN A 386 14.61 39.34 17.13
CA GLN A 386 14.62 39.51 18.58
C GLN A 386 13.92 38.40 19.35
N MET A 387 13.04 37.66 18.68
CA MET A 387 12.21 36.61 19.27
C MET A 387 12.23 35.39 18.36
N LEU A 388 12.44 34.21 18.94
CA LEU A 388 12.38 32.95 18.23
C LEU A 388 10.92 32.61 17.89
N THR A 389 10.71 32.09 16.69
CA THR A 389 9.50 31.36 16.35
C THR A 389 9.85 29.95 15.94
N GLU A 390 8.96 29.00 16.21
CA GLU A 390 9.13 27.62 15.76
C GLU A 390 7.80 27.02 15.34
N ASP A 391 7.76 26.26 14.25
CA ASP A 391 6.62 25.42 13.91
C ASP A 391 6.75 24.07 14.63
N VAL A 392 5.95 23.90 15.68
CA VAL A 392 6.08 22.87 16.70
C VAL A 392 5.19 21.68 16.38
N TRP A 393 5.76 20.49 16.28
CA TRP A 393 5.03 19.27 15.96
C TRP A 393 4.71 18.48 17.24
N PHE A 394 3.51 18.68 17.78
CA PHE A 394 3.04 17.99 18.97
C PHE A 394 2.79 16.51 18.72
N ALA A 395 3.40 15.64 19.52
CA ALA A 395 3.12 14.21 19.42
C ALA A 395 1.70 13.90 19.90
N GLN A 396 1.16 12.80 19.40
CA GLN A 396 -0.18 12.33 19.74
C GLN A 396 -0.15 10.97 20.45
N LYS A 397 -1.19 10.68 21.22
CA LYS A 397 -1.31 9.44 22.00
C LYS A 397 -2.17 8.35 21.37
#